data_AF-A0A4Q5NM73-F1
#
_entry.id   AF-A0A4Q5NM73-F1
#
_cell.length_a   1.000
_cell.length_b   1.000
_cell.length_c   1.000
_cell.angle_alpha   90.00
_cell.angle_beta   90.00
_cell.angle_gamma   90.00
#
_symmetry.space_group_name_H-M   'P 1'
#
loop_
_entity.id
_entity.type
_entity.pdbx_description
1 polymer ?
#
loop_
_entity_poly.entity_id
_entity_poly.type
_entity_poly.pdbx_seq_one_letter_code
_entity_poly.pdbx_strand_id
1 'polypeptide(L)'
;MNTSSQNPPIPPAAAPQPLGAPDAPAPVVPTRDAPANIKSVLAPLLLLVVLQFGAPFLPIPNIVVALVGITILTLLYVGSVVGFSLGVARQQWSLPILIAGFVGCGSAWGAFQMFGRGIPFGYALQNFALLGLGTFFGLLISKMIKHANMIGPIGVMVALIDIWGVLFGGIVAQLLTNKATKSIATTAMGSGPKLGAATSKFHLALPDIGIGDYLFLALFLGAIVHFGMNWRASAIWMWAGVSAALLAIVLLPFIPALPGLLFLGAGAVLPNLKYFQFTREEKFALLYAGIFVGLLTIGLYFGFTSMLPKQP
;
A
#
# COMPACT_ATOMS: atom_id res chain seq x y z
N MET A 1 4.80 61.72 -63.05
CA MET A 1 5.13 60.59 -62.16
C MET A 1 3.83 59.87 -61.82
N ASN A 2 3.57 58.74 -62.47
CA ASN A 2 2.37 57.93 -62.26
C ASN A 2 2.70 56.88 -61.18
N THR A 3 2.16 57.04 -59.98
CA THR A 3 2.27 56.05 -58.90
C THR A 3 1.14 55.04 -59.03
N SER A 4 1.43 53.94 -59.73
CA SER A 4 0.57 52.76 -59.80
C SER A 4 0.50 52.08 -58.43
N SER A 5 -0.64 52.22 -57.76
CA SER A 5 -1.03 51.46 -56.57
C SER A 5 -1.20 49.99 -56.93
N GLN A 6 -0.25 49.15 -56.53
CA GLN A 6 -0.40 47.69 -56.56
C GLN A 6 -1.06 47.26 -55.26
N ASN A 7 -2.29 46.74 -55.37
CA ASN A 7 -2.95 46.08 -54.24
C ASN A 7 -2.22 44.77 -53.88
N PRO A 8 -2.04 44.47 -52.60
CA PRO A 8 -1.41 43.23 -52.16
C PRO A 8 -2.24 42.00 -52.53
N PRO A 9 -1.59 40.86 -52.83
CA PRO A 9 -2.26 39.63 -53.21
C PRO A 9 -3.13 39.09 -52.06
N ILE A 10 -4.34 38.66 -52.43
CA ILE A 10 -5.31 38.05 -51.52
C ILE A 10 -4.73 36.72 -51.02
N PRO A 11 -4.63 36.49 -49.69
CA PRO A 11 -4.13 35.22 -49.16
C PRO A 11 -5.05 34.05 -49.56
N PRO A 12 -4.47 32.88 -49.86
CA PRO A 12 -5.25 31.71 -50.26
C PRO A 12 -6.23 31.31 -49.16
N ALA A 13 -7.45 30.94 -49.58
CA ALA A 13 -8.51 30.49 -48.69
C ALA A 13 -8.02 29.35 -47.80
N ALA A 14 -8.22 29.48 -46.48
CA ALA A 14 -7.84 28.47 -45.51
C ALA A 14 -8.47 27.12 -45.87
N ALA A 15 -7.67 26.06 -45.85
CA ALA A 15 -8.15 24.71 -46.09
C ALA A 15 -9.27 24.36 -45.08
N PRO A 16 -10.37 23.73 -45.52
CA PRO A 16 -11.46 23.35 -44.63
C PRO A 16 -10.91 22.44 -43.52
N GLN A 17 -11.12 22.83 -42.27
CA GLN A 17 -10.72 22.01 -41.13
C GLN A 17 -11.44 20.66 -41.21
N PRO A 18 -10.73 19.53 -41.06
CA PRO A 18 -11.35 18.21 -41.05
C PRO A 18 -12.42 18.18 -39.96
N LEU A 19 -13.64 17.72 -40.32
CA LEU A 19 -14.77 17.57 -39.40
C LEU A 19 -14.27 16.92 -38.10
N GLY A 20 -14.35 17.71 -37.02
CA GLY A 20 -13.76 17.39 -35.73
C GLY A 20 -14.15 16.00 -35.27
N ALA A 21 -13.14 15.22 -34.87
CA ALA A 21 -13.37 14.00 -34.12
C ALA A 21 -14.28 14.34 -32.92
N PRO A 22 -15.26 13.49 -32.59
CA PRO A 22 -16.19 13.74 -31.49
C PRO A 22 -15.42 14.16 -30.25
N ASP A 23 -15.72 15.35 -29.73
CA ASP A 23 -15.00 15.98 -28.63
C ASP A 23 -14.81 14.95 -27.51
N ALA A 24 -13.54 14.61 -27.26
CA ALA A 24 -13.21 13.72 -26.15
C ALA A 24 -13.84 14.31 -24.89
N PRO A 25 -14.54 13.49 -24.06
CA PRO A 25 -15.23 13.99 -22.89
C PRO A 25 -14.26 14.82 -22.06
N ALA A 26 -14.69 16.04 -21.72
CA ALA A 26 -13.84 17.01 -21.05
C ALA A 26 -13.18 16.35 -19.82
N PRO A 27 -11.85 16.51 -19.64
CA PRO A 27 -11.14 15.89 -18.53
C PRO A 27 -11.81 16.31 -17.23
N VAL A 28 -12.20 15.32 -16.41
CA VAL A 28 -12.83 15.57 -15.11
C VAL A 28 -11.81 16.33 -14.26
N VAL A 29 -12.03 17.63 -14.07
CA VAL A 29 -11.17 18.47 -13.23
C VAL A 29 -11.32 17.99 -11.79
N PRO A 30 -10.25 17.48 -11.16
CA PRO A 30 -10.35 17.02 -9.78
C PRO A 30 -10.64 18.21 -8.85
N THR A 31 -11.75 18.18 -8.12
CA THR A 31 -12.02 19.16 -7.06
C THR A 31 -11.05 18.89 -5.91
N ARG A 32 -10.08 19.78 -5.73
CA ARG A 32 -9.12 19.67 -4.62
C ARG A 32 -9.84 19.93 -3.30
N ASP A 33 -10.11 18.86 -2.56
CA ASP A 33 -10.66 18.95 -1.22
C ASP A 33 -9.77 19.84 -0.33
N ALA A 34 -10.38 20.57 0.59
CA ALA A 34 -9.66 21.34 1.61
C ALA A 34 -8.68 20.43 2.40
N PRO A 35 -7.53 20.95 2.85
CA PRO A 35 -6.60 20.19 3.68
C PRO A 35 -7.33 19.64 4.89
N ALA A 36 -7.04 18.40 5.25
CA ALA A 36 -7.73 17.75 6.35
C ALA A 36 -7.44 18.46 7.68
N ASN A 37 -8.37 18.36 8.63
CA ASN A 37 -8.12 18.82 9.99
C ASN A 37 -7.09 17.88 10.67
N ILE A 38 -6.14 18.39 11.47
CA ILE A 38 -5.16 17.57 12.21
C ILE A 38 -5.82 16.45 13.04
N LYS A 39 -7.07 16.65 13.47
CA LYS A 39 -7.90 15.62 14.12
C LYS A 39 -8.02 14.33 13.31
N SER A 40 -7.98 14.38 11.97
CA SER A 40 -8.01 13.17 11.13
C SER A 40 -6.72 12.35 11.20
N VAL A 41 -5.62 12.92 11.70
CA VAL A 41 -4.37 12.20 11.97
C VAL A 41 -4.36 11.72 13.42
N LEU A 42 -4.74 12.60 14.35
CA LEU A 42 -4.64 12.33 15.79
C LEU A 42 -5.64 11.27 16.26
N ALA A 43 -6.88 11.27 15.76
CA ALA A 43 -7.90 10.30 16.16
C ALA A 43 -7.51 8.84 15.85
N PRO A 44 -7.12 8.48 14.60
CA PRO A 44 -6.69 7.11 14.32
C PRO A 44 -5.38 6.75 15.04
N LEU A 45 -4.45 7.70 15.20
CA LEU A 45 -3.22 7.45 15.97
C LEU A 45 -3.52 7.15 17.44
N LEU A 46 -4.40 7.93 18.07
CA LEU A 46 -4.83 7.70 19.45
C LEU A 46 -5.56 6.37 19.59
N LEU A 47 -6.40 6.00 18.62
CA LEU A 47 -7.02 4.68 18.59
C LEU A 47 -5.97 3.58 18.50
N LEU A 48 -4.94 3.69 17.63
CA LEU A 48 -3.86 2.70 17.59
C LEU A 48 -3.12 2.59 18.93
N VAL A 49 -2.87 3.71 19.62
CA VAL A 49 -2.28 3.69 20.96
C VAL A 49 -3.19 2.95 21.93
N VAL A 50 -4.48 3.26 21.96
CA VAL A 50 -5.44 2.54 22.83
C VAL A 50 -5.48 1.05 22.49
N LEU A 51 -5.45 0.67 21.20
CA LEU A 51 -5.46 -0.74 20.81
C LEU A 51 -4.16 -1.46 21.18
N GLN A 52 -2.98 -0.90 20.92
CA GLN A 52 -1.70 -1.53 21.23
C GLN A 52 -1.46 -1.70 22.72
N PHE A 53 -1.85 -0.69 23.52
CA PHE A 53 -1.63 -0.73 24.95
C PHE A 53 -2.79 -1.40 25.69
N GLY A 54 -4.02 -1.34 25.17
CA GLY A 54 -5.22 -1.88 25.81
C GLY A 54 -5.51 -3.35 25.48
N ALA A 55 -5.27 -3.78 24.24
CA ALA A 55 -5.63 -5.14 23.80
C ALA A 55 -5.02 -6.28 24.64
N PRO A 56 -3.75 -6.20 25.10
CA PRO A 56 -3.15 -7.25 25.92
C PRO A 56 -3.85 -7.49 27.26
N PHE A 57 -4.62 -6.50 27.76
CA PHE A 57 -5.31 -6.57 29.04
C PHE A 57 -6.77 -7.01 28.92
N LEU A 58 -7.28 -7.25 27.71
CA LEU A 58 -8.65 -7.69 27.51
C LEU A 58 -8.81 -9.16 27.96
N PRO A 59 -9.67 -9.45 28.94
CA PRO A 59 -9.91 -10.82 29.37
C PRO A 59 -10.68 -11.59 28.29
N ILE A 60 -10.26 -12.84 28.04
CA ILE A 60 -10.88 -13.72 27.07
C ILE A 60 -11.52 -14.91 27.79
N PRO A 61 -12.80 -14.81 28.18
CA PRO A 61 -13.46 -15.84 28.99
C PRO A 61 -13.80 -17.09 28.18
N ASN A 62 -13.96 -17.00 26.86
CA ASN A 62 -14.32 -18.12 25.99
C ASN A 62 -13.95 -17.84 24.52
N ILE A 63 -14.07 -18.87 23.68
CA ILE A 63 -13.73 -18.83 22.25
C ILE A 63 -14.60 -17.84 21.45
N VAL A 64 -15.88 -17.67 21.80
CA VAL A 64 -16.78 -16.74 21.08
C VAL A 64 -16.31 -15.30 21.29
N VAL A 65 -15.97 -14.94 22.54
CA VAL A 65 -15.38 -13.63 22.86
C VAL A 65 -14.02 -13.46 22.19
N ALA A 66 -13.23 -14.52 22.06
CA ALA A 66 -11.97 -14.46 21.31
C ALA A 66 -12.20 -14.13 19.83
N LEU A 67 -13.13 -14.82 19.15
CA LEU A 67 -13.42 -14.63 17.74
C LEU A 67 -14.00 -13.24 17.44
N VAL A 68 -14.97 -12.80 18.25
CA VAL A 68 -15.57 -11.46 18.14
C VAL A 68 -14.51 -10.40 18.44
N GLY A 69 -13.72 -10.60 19.50
CA GLY A 69 -12.65 -9.69 19.90
C GLY A 69 -11.59 -9.54 18.81
N ILE A 70 -11.10 -10.63 18.23
CA ILE A 70 -10.15 -10.63 17.11
C ILE A 70 -10.75 -9.89 15.91
N THR A 71 -12.03 -10.15 15.60
CA THR A 71 -12.71 -9.50 14.47
C THR A 71 -12.77 -7.98 14.63
N ILE A 72 -13.25 -7.52 15.79
CA ILE A 72 -13.34 -6.09 16.10
C ILE A 72 -11.94 -5.46 16.16
N LEU A 73 -10.99 -6.12 16.83
CA LEU A 73 -9.63 -5.59 16.96
C LEU A 73 -8.95 -5.44 15.60
N THR A 74 -9.08 -6.41 14.70
CA THR A 74 -8.54 -6.33 13.34
C THR A 74 -9.18 -5.18 12.55
N LEU A 75 -10.52 -5.07 12.57
CA LEU A 75 -11.22 -3.99 11.85
C LEU A 75 -10.81 -2.60 12.36
N LEU A 76 -10.73 -2.42 13.68
CA LEU A 76 -10.32 -1.16 14.29
C LEU A 76 -8.83 -0.87 14.04
N TYR A 77 -7.96 -1.88 14.13
CA TYR A 77 -6.53 -1.73 13.91
C TYR A 77 -6.24 -1.34 12.46
N VAL A 78 -6.70 -2.12 11.49
CA VAL A 78 -6.51 -1.84 10.06
C VAL A 78 -7.17 -0.50 9.70
N GLY A 79 -8.38 -0.24 10.20
CA GLY A 79 -9.07 1.02 9.97
C GLY A 79 -8.30 2.23 10.50
N SER A 80 -7.63 2.08 11.64
CA SER A 80 -6.81 3.14 12.22
C SER A 80 -5.49 3.33 11.47
N VAL A 81 -4.85 2.24 10.99
CA VAL A 81 -3.67 2.34 10.12
C VAL A 81 -4.01 3.08 8.83
N VAL A 82 -5.08 2.66 8.13
CA VAL A 82 -5.57 3.32 6.91
C VAL A 82 -5.96 4.77 7.19
N GLY A 83 -6.69 5.01 8.27
CA GLY A 83 -7.11 6.35 8.69
C GLY A 83 -5.93 7.27 8.99
N PHE A 84 -4.90 6.77 9.68
CA PHE A 84 -3.68 7.52 9.96
C PHE A 84 -2.94 7.89 8.67
N SER A 85 -2.63 6.90 7.82
CA SER A 85 -1.90 7.15 6.56
C SER A 85 -2.68 8.09 5.62
N LEU A 86 -4.01 7.92 5.52
CA LEU A 86 -4.87 8.84 4.78
C LEU A 86 -4.88 10.24 5.39
N GLY A 87 -4.97 10.34 6.72
CA GLY A 87 -4.94 11.60 7.44
C GLY A 87 -3.67 12.39 7.12
N VAL A 88 -2.51 11.73 7.17
CA VAL A 88 -1.21 12.34 6.84
C VAL A 88 -1.16 12.72 5.35
N ALA A 89 -1.63 11.84 4.45
CA ALA A 89 -1.68 12.11 3.00
C ALA A 89 -2.48 13.39 2.68
N ARG A 90 -3.64 13.57 3.33
CA ARG A 90 -4.55 14.70 3.10
C ARG A 90 -4.07 16.05 3.63
N GLN A 91 -3.05 16.08 4.49
CA GLN A 91 -2.42 17.32 4.93
C GLN A 91 -1.55 17.97 3.86
N GLN A 92 -1.16 17.22 2.82
CA GLN A 92 -0.32 17.71 1.71
C GLN A 92 0.99 18.39 2.20
N TRP A 93 1.63 17.80 3.21
CA TRP A 93 2.87 18.30 3.81
C TRP A 93 3.94 18.67 2.77
N SER A 94 4.73 19.69 3.07
CA SER A 94 5.88 20.08 2.24
C SER A 94 6.95 18.98 2.22
N LEU A 95 7.78 18.96 1.17
CA LEU A 95 8.83 17.96 1.03
C LEU A 95 9.80 17.91 2.23
N PRO A 96 10.27 19.05 2.79
CA PRO A 96 11.15 19.03 3.96
C PRO A 96 10.51 18.35 5.17
N ILE A 97 9.19 18.53 5.39
CA ILE A 97 8.51 17.92 6.54
C ILE A 97 8.36 16.41 6.33
N LEU A 98 8.11 15.94 5.10
CA LEU A 98 8.07 14.51 4.80
C LEU A 98 9.45 13.86 5.00
N ILE A 99 10.53 14.53 4.59
CA ILE A 99 11.92 14.07 4.83
C ILE A 99 12.21 14.03 6.33
N ALA A 100 11.87 15.09 7.07
CA ALA A 100 12.07 15.14 8.51
C ALA A 100 11.27 14.06 9.24
N GLY A 101 10.03 13.79 8.81
CA GLY A 101 9.20 12.70 9.33
C GLY A 101 9.80 11.33 9.04
N PHE A 102 10.26 11.09 7.81
CA PHE A 102 10.94 9.86 7.41
C PHE A 102 12.19 9.59 8.25
N VAL A 103 13.09 10.59 8.35
CA VAL A 103 14.32 10.48 9.13
C VAL A 103 14.01 10.31 10.62
N GLY A 104 13.12 11.13 11.18
CA GLY A 104 12.74 11.07 12.59
C GLY A 104 12.14 9.71 12.99
N CYS A 105 11.19 9.20 12.21
CA CYS A 105 10.61 7.88 12.45
C CYS A 105 11.62 6.75 12.22
N GLY A 106 12.49 6.86 11.21
CA GLY A 106 13.54 5.88 10.94
C GLY A 106 14.58 5.79 12.07
N SER A 107 15.04 6.94 12.56
CA SER A 107 15.95 7.02 13.71
C SER A 107 15.29 6.47 14.98
N ALA A 108 14.03 6.81 15.23
CA ALA A 108 13.29 6.28 16.38
C ALA A 108 13.14 4.75 16.29
N TRP A 109 12.76 4.22 15.11
CA TRP A 109 12.64 2.78 14.89
C TRP A 109 13.99 2.07 15.11
N GLY A 110 15.08 2.59 14.54
CA GLY A 110 16.42 2.05 14.73
C GLY A 110 16.87 2.07 16.19
N ALA A 111 16.57 3.15 16.91
CA ALA A 111 16.86 3.26 18.33
C ALA A 111 16.07 2.23 19.17
N PHE A 112 14.77 2.04 18.91
CA PHE A 112 13.98 1.02 19.60
C PHE A 112 14.42 -0.40 19.22
N GLN A 113 14.86 -0.63 17.99
CA GLN A 113 15.42 -1.92 17.57
C GLN A 113 16.70 -2.27 18.37
N MET A 114 17.57 -1.28 18.61
CA MET A 114 18.85 -1.47 19.31
C MET A 114 18.69 -1.50 20.83
N PHE A 115 17.90 -0.59 21.40
CA PHE A 115 17.84 -0.34 22.85
C PHE A 115 16.49 -0.65 23.49
N GLY A 116 15.45 -0.92 22.68
CA GLY A 116 14.07 -1.05 23.16
C GLY A 116 13.75 -2.35 23.89
N ARG A 117 14.63 -3.37 23.86
CA ARG A 117 14.38 -4.70 24.47
C ARG A 117 14.18 -4.67 26.00
N GLY A 118 14.63 -3.62 26.68
CA GLY A 118 14.44 -3.43 28.13
C GLY A 118 13.42 -2.36 28.52
N ILE A 119 12.81 -1.68 27.55
CA ILE A 119 11.88 -0.57 27.79
C ILE A 119 10.46 -1.13 27.84
N PRO A 120 9.66 -0.85 28.90
CA PRO A 120 8.24 -1.17 28.90
C PRO A 120 7.59 -0.59 27.65
N PHE A 121 6.86 -1.42 26.89
CA PHE A 121 6.22 -1.04 25.63
C PHE A 121 7.19 -0.65 24.49
N GLY A 122 8.47 -1.02 24.58
CA GLY A 122 9.45 -0.78 23.51
C GLY A 122 9.02 -1.31 22.14
N TYR A 123 8.38 -2.49 22.10
CA TYR A 123 7.82 -3.05 20.87
C TYR A 123 6.67 -2.23 20.28
N ALA A 124 5.77 -1.68 21.12
CA ALA A 124 4.68 -0.83 20.66
C ALA A 124 5.24 0.46 20.03
N LEU A 125 6.18 1.11 20.73
CA LEU A 125 6.85 2.31 20.24
C LEU A 125 7.64 2.06 18.94
N GLN A 126 8.31 0.91 18.84
CA GLN A 126 8.96 0.45 17.62
C GLN A 126 7.96 0.32 16.46
N ASN A 127 6.78 -0.28 16.69
CA ASN A 127 5.74 -0.43 15.67
C ASN A 127 5.16 0.92 15.23
N PHE A 128 4.96 1.87 16.15
CA PHE A 128 4.56 3.24 15.78
C PHE A 128 5.62 3.94 14.93
N ALA A 129 6.90 3.79 15.29
CA ALA A 129 7.99 4.35 14.51
C ALA A 129 8.06 3.70 13.11
N LEU A 130 7.80 2.39 13.01
CA LEU A 130 7.75 1.66 11.74
C LEU A 130 6.57 2.10 10.85
N LEU A 131 5.38 2.27 11.43
CA LEU A 131 4.20 2.81 10.74
C LEU A 131 4.48 4.22 10.22
N GLY A 132 5.05 5.09 11.07
CA GLY A 132 5.44 6.44 10.68
C GLY A 132 6.47 6.43 9.56
N LEU A 133 7.51 5.61 9.67
CA LEU A 133 8.56 5.44 8.67
C LEU A 133 7.98 5.03 7.31
N GLY A 134 7.18 3.97 7.29
CA GLY A 134 6.49 3.51 6.08
C GLY A 134 5.57 4.58 5.50
N THR A 135 4.80 5.27 6.36
CA THR A 135 3.87 6.32 5.93
C THR A 135 4.59 7.49 5.26
N PHE A 136 5.60 8.07 5.92
CA PHE A 136 6.35 9.20 5.37
C PHE A 136 7.12 8.80 4.12
N PHE A 137 7.71 7.60 4.08
CA PHE A 137 8.42 7.13 2.90
C PHE A 137 7.48 6.91 1.71
N GLY A 138 6.33 6.26 1.93
CA GLY A 138 5.32 6.07 0.91
C GLY A 138 4.83 7.41 0.32
N LEU A 139 4.61 8.42 1.17
CA LEU A 139 4.23 9.77 0.73
C LEU A 139 5.35 10.51 -0.02
N LEU A 140 6.62 10.27 0.30
CA LEU A 140 7.74 10.79 -0.48
C LEU A 140 7.73 10.21 -1.90
N ILE A 141 7.59 8.88 -2.00
CA ILE A 141 7.53 8.20 -3.29
C ILE A 141 6.29 8.63 -4.08
N SER A 142 5.13 8.81 -3.43
CA SER A 142 3.92 9.23 -4.12
C SER A 142 4.08 10.58 -4.84
N LYS A 143 4.92 11.48 -4.32
CA LYS A 143 5.23 12.76 -4.98
C LYS A 143 6.12 12.63 -6.21
N MET A 144 6.80 11.50 -6.38
CA MET A 144 7.59 11.20 -7.58
C MET A 144 6.73 10.66 -8.73
N ILE A 145 5.51 10.22 -8.43
CA ILE A 145 4.56 9.76 -9.44
C ILE A 145 4.02 10.99 -10.19
N LYS A 146 4.28 11.05 -11.50
CA LYS A 146 3.93 12.22 -12.33
C LYS A 146 2.52 12.16 -12.92
N HIS A 147 1.99 10.95 -13.13
CA HIS A 147 0.72 10.74 -13.81
C HIS A 147 -0.14 9.72 -13.07
N ALA A 148 -1.45 9.98 -13.00
CA ALA A 148 -2.42 9.07 -12.38
C ALA A 148 -2.42 7.68 -13.05
N ASN A 149 -2.22 7.63 -14.37
CA ASN A 149 -2.10 6.40 -15.16
C ASN A 149 -0.97 5.46 -14.68
N MET A 150 0.02 5.95 -13.92
CA MET A 150 1.08 5.11 -13.35
C MET A 150 0.62 4.29 -12.13
N ILE A 151 -0.47 4.66 -11.46
CA ILE A 151 -0.95 3.97 -10.27
C ILE A 151 -1.39 2.54 -10.59
N GLY A 152 -2.09 2.33 -11.71
CA GLY A 152 -2.51 1.00 -12.18
C GLY A 152 -1.33 0.02 -12.34
N PRO A 153 -0.35 0.33 -13.21
CA PRO A 153 0.86 -0.49 -13.39
C PRO A 153 1.62 -0.72 -12.07
N ILE A 154 1.79 0.31 -11.23
CA ILE A 154 2.43 0.15 -9.92
C ILE A 154 1.63 -0.83 -9.04
N GLY A 155 0.30 -0.69 -8.98
CA GLY A 155 -0.60 -1.59 -8.26
C GLY A 155 -0.43 -3.05 -8.66
N VAL A 156 -0.37 -3.31 -9.96
CA VAL A 156 -0.16 -4.67 -10.50
C VAL A 156 1.23 -5.20 -10.13
N MET A 157 2.28 -4.40 -10.33
CA MET A 157 3.65 -4.83 -10.01
C MET A 157 3.84 -5.15 -8.54
N VAL A 158 3.27 -4.31 -7.66
CA VAL A 158 3.34 -4.49 -6.21
C VAL A 158 2.59 -5.75 -5.79
N ALA A 159 1.38 -5.97 -6.34
CA ALA A 159 0.62 -7.20 -6.10
C ALA A 159 1.38 -8.46 -6.54
N LEU A 160 2.09 -8.40 -7.68
CA LEU A 160 2.90 -9.51 -8.17
C LEU A 160 4.10 -9.81 -7.27
N ILE A 161 4.82 -8.78 -6.82
CA ILE A 161 5.94 -8.93 -5.86
C ILE A 161 5.45 -9.59 -4.58
N ASP A 162 4.27 -9.21 -4.11
CA ASP A 162 3.68 -9.72 -2.88
C ASP A 162 3.17 -11.15 -2.99
N ILE A 163 2.42 -11.46 -4.06
CA ILE A 163 2.03 -12.84 -4.40
C ILE A 163 3.28 -13.71 -4.43
N TRP A 164 4.36 -13.21 -5.02
CA TRP A 164 5.59 -13.98 -5.14
C TRP A 164 6.30 -14.18 -3.80
N GLY A 165 6.41 -13.12 -3.00
CA GLY A 165 7.01 -13.16 -1.67
C GLY A 165 6.24 -14.05 -0.70
N VAL A 166 4.91 -14.01 -0.75
CA VAL A 166 4.03 -14.75 0.18
C VAL A 166 3.81 -16.20 -0.25
N LEU A 167 3.47 -16.47 -1.52
CA LEU A 167 3.12 -17.82 -1.96
C LEU A 167 4.33 -18.70 -2.29
N PHE A 168 5.42 -18.11 -2.77
CA PHE A 168 6.63 -18.88 -3.15
C PHE A 168 7.75 -18.77 -2.11
N GLY A 169 7.43 -18.29 -0.91
CA GLY A 169 8.36 -18.16 0.21
C GLY A 169 9.39 -17.04 0.06
N GLY A 170 9.42 -16.34 -1.07
CA GLY A 170 10.40 -15.30 -1.37
C GLY A 170 11.86 -15.74 -1.18
N ILE A 171 12.77 -14.77 -1.32
CA ILE A 171 14.18 -14.96 -0.97
C ILE A 171 14.34 -15.26 0.54
N VAL A 172 13.39 -14.80 1.36
CA VAL A 172 13.48 -14.84 2.84
C VAL A 172 13.19 -16.24 3.43
N ALA A 173 12.22 -17.00 2.93
CA ALA A 173 12.01 -18.39 3.38
C ALA A 173 13.18 -19.30 2.97
N GLN A 174 13.81 -19.01 1.83
CA GLN A 174 15.02 -19.70 1.39
C GLN A 174 16.26 -19.29 2.21
N LEU A 175 16.35 -18.03 2.64
CA LEU A 175 17.34 -17.56 3.61
C LEU A 175 17.11 -18.13 5.03
N LEU A 176 15.88 -18.52 5.39
CA LEU A 176 15.56 -19.23 6.64
C LEU A 176 15.99 -20.69 6.64
N THR A 177 16.02 -21.34 5.46
CA THR A 177 16.64 -22.68 5.31
C THR A 177 18.17 -22.62 5.45
N ASN A 178 18.78 -21.45 5.28
CA ASN A 178 20.22 -21.27 5.44
C ASN A 178 20.56 -20.81 6.87
N LYS A 179 21.30 -21.63 7.63
CA LYS A 179 21.63 -21.37 9.05
C LYS A 179 22.32 -20.00 9.28
N ALA A 180 23.04 -19.48 8.28
CA ALA A 180 23.79 -18.23 8.38
C ALA A 180 22.92 -16.97 8.30
N THR A 181 21.80 -17.00 7.57
CA THR A 181 20.92 -15.83 7.35
C THR A 181 19.61 -15.89 8.14
N LYS A 182 19.45 -16.94 8.95
CA LYS A 182 18.26 -17.20 9.74
C LYS A 182 17.89 -16.05 10.68
N SER A 183 18.84 -15.37 11.32
CA SER A 183 18.55 -14.28 12.26
C SER A 183 17.97 -13.02 11.59
N ILE A 184 18.46 -12.69 10.39
CA ILE A 184 17.99 -11.57 9.58
C ILE A 184 16.59 -11.89 9.05
N ALA A 185 16.39 -13.11 8.57
CA ALA A 185 15.13 -13.53 8.00
C ALA A 185 14.01 -13.73 9.05
N THR A 186 14.31 -14.17 10.28
CA THR A 186 13.33 -14.20 11.39
C THR A 186 12.92 -12.81 11.88
N THR A 187 13.73 -11.79 11.64
CA THR A 187 13.39 -10.40 12.00
C THR A 187 12.53 -9.75 10.91
N ALA A 188 12.69 -10.19 9.65
CA ALA A 188 11.92 -9.72 8.50
C ALA A 188 10.55 -10.39 8.37
N MET A 189 10.42 -11.65 8.80
CA MET A 189 9.13 -12.33 8.90
C MET A 189 8.51 -12.01 10.25
N GLY A 190 7.66 -11.00 10.28
CA GLY A 190 6.82 -10.71 11.44
C GLY A 190 6.20 -11.99 12.02
N SER A 191 6.39 -12.22 13.31
CA SER A 191 5.89 -13.41 13.98
C SER A 191 4.39 -13.26 14.24
N GLY A 192 3.58 -13.66 13.26
CA GLY A 192 2.12 -13.65 13.39
C GLY A 192 1.62 -14.51 14.58
N PRO A 193 0.47 -14.15 15.18
CA PRO A 193 -0.12 -14.94 16.25
C PRO A 193 -0.44 -16.35 15.79
N LYS A 194 0.14 -17.35 16.48
CA LYS A 194 -0.22 -18.75 16.30
C LYS A 194 -1.38 -19.10 17.24
N LEU A 195 -2.56 -19.33 16.67
CA LEU A 195 -3.61 -20.06 17.37
C LEU A 195 -3.08 -21.49 17.63
N GLY A 196 -2.90 -21.87 18.89
CA GLY A 196 -2.53 -23.24 19.28
C GLY A 196 -1.31 -23.40 20.18
N ALA A 197 -0.60 -22.33 20.55
CA ALA A 197 0.39 -22.42 21.63
C ALA A 197 -0.34 -22.52 22.98
N ALA A 198 -0.40 -23.75 23.51
CA ALA A 198 -1.03 -24.09 24.78
C ALA A 198 -0.32 -23.45 25.98
N THR A 199 -0.62 -22.18 26.25
CA THR A 199 -0.40 -21.54 27.55
C THR A 199 -1.68 -20.83 27.93
N SER A 200 -2.53 -21.53 28.71
CA SER A 200 -3.63 -21.15 29.64
C SER A 200 -4.32 -19.76 29.64
N LYS A 201 -4.03 -18.84 28.73
CA LYS A 201 -4.69 -17.54 28.54
C LYS A 201 -4.67 -17.24 27.05
N PHE A 202 -5.84 -17.24 26.41
CA PHE A 202 -5.97 -16.67 25.08
C PHE A 202 -5.51 -15.20 25.18
N HIS A 203 -4.47 -14.82 24.46
CA HIS A 203 -4.04 -13.42 24.35
C HIS A 203 -4.37 -12.95 22.94
N LEU A 204 -5.12 -11.84 22.82
CA LEU A 204 -5.30 -11.16 21.54
C LEU A 204 -3.95 -10.55 21.17
N ALA A 205 -3.26 -11.12 20.17
CA ALA A 205 -2.15 -10.42 19.54
C ALA A 205 -2.69 -9.60 18.37
N LEU A 206 -2.09 -8.44 18.15
CA LEU A 206 -2.40 -7.63 16.98
C LEU A 206 -1.89 -8.30 15.70
N PRO A 207 -2.57 -8.12 14.57
CA PRO A 207 -2.07 -8.58 13.28
C PRO A 207 -0.69 -7.96 13.00
N ASP A 208 0.25 -8.79 12.56
CA ASP A 208 1.56 -8.32 12.13
C ASP A 208 1.44 -7.80 10.69
N ILE A 209 1.89 -6.57 10.47
CA ILE A 209 1.83 -5.88 9.17
C ILE A 209 3.24 -5.42 8.84
N GLY A 210 3.72 -5.79 7.65
CA GLY A 210 5.07 -5.50 7.23
C GLY A 210 5.28 -4.01 6.95
N ILE A 211 6.54 -3.57 6.98
CA ILE A 211 6.91 -2.22 6.56
C ILE A 211 6.46 -1.91 5.12
N GLY A 212 6.47 -2.94 4.25
CA GLY A 212 6.02 -2.84 2.86
C GLY A 212 4.55 -2.43 2.77
N ASP A 213 3.68 -3.00 3.59
CA ASP A 213 2.26 -2.66 3.60
C ASP A 213 2.03 -1.20 3.99
N TYR A 214 2.71 -0.70 5.02
CA TYR A 214 2.62 0.72 5.42
C TYR A 214 3.11 1.66 4.32
N LEU A 215 4.23 1.29 3.67
CA LEU A 215 4.81 2.05 2.55
C LEU A 215 3.82 2.13 1.39
N PHE A 216 3.31 1.00 0.92
CA PHE A 216 2.44 0.98 -0.26
C PHE A 216 1.05 1.55 0.02
N LEU A 217 0.51 1.33 1.23
CA LEU A 217 -0.73 1.99 1.67
C LEU A 217 -0.60 3.51 1.57
N ALA A 218 0.46 4.08 2.15
CA ALA A 218 0.67 5.52 2.12
C ALA A 218 1.04 6.03 0.73
N LEU A 219 1.78 5.26 -0.06
CA LEU A 219 2.07 5.58 -1.47
C LEU A 219 0.79 5.70 -2.29
N PHE A 220 -0.10 4.71 -2.22
CA PHE A 220 -1.34 4.72 -2.99
C PHE A 220 -2.28 5.82 -2.53
N LEU A 221 -2.51 5.94 -1.20
CA LEU A 221 -3.37 7.00 -0.66
C LEU A 221 -2.80 8.39 -0.96
N GLY A 222 -1.48 8.57 -0.84
CA GLY A 222 -0.78 9.79 -1.21
C GLY A 222 -0.98 10.16 -2.67
N ALA A 223 -0.79 9.21 -3.59
CA ALA A 223 -0.97 9.42 -5.02
C ALA A 223 -2.43 9.73 -5.37
N ILE A 224 -3.38 8.96 -4.82
CA ILE A 224 -4.81 9.15 -5.04
C ILE A 224 -5.27 10.52 -4.55
N VAL A 225 -4.81 10.96 -3.37
CA VAL A 225 -5.08 12.32 -2.85
C VAL A 225 -4.39 13.39 -3.71
N HIS A 226 -3.15 13.16 -4.13
CA HIS A 226 -2.39 14.09 -4.95
C HIS A 226 -3.04 14.36 -6.31
N PHE A 227 -3.56 13.32 -6.96
CA PHE A 227 -4.27 13.42 -8.24
C PHE A 227 -5.77 13.74 -8.10
N GLY A 228 -6.29 13.93 -6.88
CA GLY A 228 -7.70 14.25 -6.63
C GLY A 228 -8.66 13.14 -7.07
N MET A 229 -8.22 11.88 -6.98
CA MET A 229 -9.02 10.69 -7.28
C MET A 229 -9.95 10.33 -6.10
N ASN A 230 -10.73 9.26 -6.22
CA ASN A 230 -11.71 8.85 -5.20
C ASN A 230 -11.04 8.19 -3.98
N TRP A 231 -10.41 9.01 -3.14
CA TRP A 231 -9.71 8.55 -1.93
C TRP A 231 -10.62 7.87 -0.91
N ARG A 232 -11.89 8.27 -0.81
CA ARG A 232 -12.85 7.69 0.13
C ARG A 232 -13.12 6.23 -0.20
N ALA A 233 -13.49 5.97 -1.45
CA ALA A 233 -13.71 4.61 -1.90
C ALA A 233 -12.42 3.79 -1.79
N SER A 234 -11.28 4.37 -2.18
CA SER A 234 -9.99 3.66 -2.10
C SER A 234 -9.65 3.23 -0.67
N ALA A 235 -9.81 4.12 0.31
CA ALA A 235 -9.58 3.82 1.71
C ALA A 235 -10.53 2.73 2.24
N ILE A 236 -11.81 2.78 1.86
CA ILE A 236 -12.79 1.75 2.25
C ILE A 236 -12.42 0.39 1.65
N TRP A 237 -12.04 0.35 0.37
CA TRP A 237 -11.66 -0.88 -0.30
C TRP A 237 -10.36 -1.48 0.26
N MET A 238 -9.36 -0.65 0.54
CA MET A 238 -8.12 -1.09 1.20
C MET A 238 -8.40 -1.62 2.60
N TRP A 239 -9.19 -0.89 3.40
CA TRP A 239 -9.58 -1.31 4.75
C TRP A 239 -10.33 -2.64 4.72
N ALA A 240 -11.36 -2.75 3.88
CA ALA A 240 -12.17 -3.96 3.76
C ALA A 240 -11.34 -5.15 3.23
N GLY A 241 -10.54 -4.94 2.19
CA GLY A 241 -9.72 -5.98 1.56
C GLY A 241 -8.65 -6.52 2.51
N VAL A 242 -7.87 -5.64 3.15
CA VAL A 242 -6.83 -6.05 4.10
C VAL A 242 -7.44 -6.69 5.35
N SER A 243 -8.54 -6.14 5.88
CA SER A 243 -9.22 -6.74 7.03
C SER A 243 -9.76 -8.13 6.69
N ALA A 244 -10.38 -8.30 5.52
CA ALA A 244 -10.87 -9.61 5.07
C ALA A 244 -9.73 -10.61 4.90
N ALA A 245 -8.59 -10.19 4.34
CA ALA A 245 -7.41 -11.05 4.19
C ALA A 245 -6.85 -11.51 5.54
N LEU A 246 -6.66 -10.59 6.48
CA LEU A 246 -6.15 -10.92 7.82
C LEU A 246 -7.14 -11.80 8.59
N LEU A 247 -8.45 -11.52 8.51
CA LEU A 247 -9.46 -12.35 9.15
C LEU A 247 -9.54 -13.74 8.51
N ALA A 248 -9.39 -13.85 7.19
CA ALA A 248 -9.35 -15.14 6.52
C ALA A 248 -8.18 -16.00 7.02
N ILE A 249 -6.98 -15.44 7.16
CA ILE A 249 -5.81 -16.15 7.70
C ILE A 249 -6.06 -16.61 9.14
N VAL A 250 -6.64 -15.75 9.98
CA VAL A 250 -6.83 -16.06 11.41
C VAL A 250 -7.98 -17.03 11.65
N LEU A 251 -9.07 -16.93 10.87
CA LEU A 251 -10.30 -17.71 11.07
C LEU A 251 -10.31 -19.02 10.28
N LEU A 252 -9.56 -19.11 9.18
CA LEU A 252 -9.54 -20.28 8.29
C LEU A 252 -8.15 -20.96 8.33
N PRO A 253 -7.98 -22.04 9.11
CA PRO A 253 -6.66 -22.65 9.35
C PRO A 253 -6.01 -23.26 8.11
N PHE A 254 -6.76 -23.44 7.02
CA PHE A 254 -6.27 -23.95 5.74
C PHE A 254 -5.70 -22.87 4.82
N ILE A 255 -5.80 -21.58 5.19
CA ILE A 255 -5.22 -20.47 4.43
C ILE A 255 -3.92 -20.05 5.13
N PRO A 256 -2.74 -20.49 4.65
CA PRO A 256 -1.48 -20.27 5.36
C PRO A 256 -1.05 -18.81 5.38
N ALA A 257 -1.29 -18.09 4.27
CA ALA A 257 -0.99 -16.67 4.12
C ALA A 257 -1.76 -16.09 2.93
N LEU A 258 -1.99 -14.78 2.94
CA LEU A 258 -2.54 -14.03 1.81
C LEU A 258 -1.66 -12.81 1.52
N PRO A 259 -1.42 -12.48 0.24
CA PRO A 259 -0.66 -11.30 -0.15
C PRO A 259 -1.45 -10.02 0.21
N GLY A 260 -1.00 -9.27 1.20
CA GLY A 260 -1.66 -8.04 1.68
C GLY A 260 -1.63 -6.89 0.66
N LEU A 261 -0.51 -6.70 -0.03
CA LEU A 261 -0.32 -5.67 -1.04
C LEU A 261 -1.20 -5.90 -2.28
N LEU A 262 -1.60 -7.14 -2.57
CA LEU A 262 -2.62 -7.42 -3.58
C LEU A 262 -3.91 -6.65 -3.28
N PHE A 263 -4.38 -6.70 -2.03
CA PHE A 263 -5.60 -6.01 -1.61
C PHE A 263 -5.42 -4.49 -1.58
N LEU A 264 -4.22 -4.00 -1.22
CA LEU A 264 -3.91 -2.57 -1.28
C LEU A 264 -3.92 -2.04 -2.71
N GLY A 265 -3.25 -2.74 -3.63
CA GLY A 265 -3.23 -2.40 -5.06
C GLY A 265 -4.63 -2.45 -5.67
N ALA A 266 -5.40 -3.49 -5.40
CA ALA A 266 -6.79 -3.60 -5.85
C ALA A 266 -7.66 -2.46 -5.28
N GLY A 267 -7.51 -2.14 -3.99
CA GLY A 267 -8.23 -1.05 -3.35
C GLY A 267 -7.86 0.34 -3.89
N ALA A 268 -6.63 0.52 -4.40
CA ALA A 268 -6.23 1.74 -5.08
C ALA A 268 -6.80 1.85 -6.49
N VAL A 269 -6.80 0.74 -7.24
CA VAL A 269 -7.08 0.73 -8.68
C VAL A 269 -8.57 0.60 -8.97
N LEU A 270 -9.27 -0.36 -8.36
CA LEU A 270 -10.67 -0.68 -8.70
C LEU A 270 -11.63 0.51 -8.55
N PRO A 271 -11.60 1.29 -7.44
CA PRO A 271 -12.53 2.41 -7.27
C PRO A 271 -12.22 3.60 -8.20
N ASN A 272 -11.05 3.58 -8.86
CA ASN A 272 -10.53 4.66 -9.66
C ASN A 272 -10.36 4.30 -11.14
N LEU A 273 -10.91 3.16 -11.61
CA LEU A 273 -10.76 2.71 -13.00
C LEU A 273 -11.12 3.79 -14.03
N LYS A 274 -12.12 4.63 -13.73
CA LYS A 274 -12.57 5.73 -14.59
C LYS A 274 -11.53 6.83 -14.83
N TYR A 275 -10.52 6.95 -13.96
CA TYR A 275 -9.47 7.97 -14.08
C TYR A 275 -8.29 7.48 -14.92
N PHE A 276 -8.23 6.19 -15.23
CA PHE A 276 -7.16 5.63 -16.05
C PHE A 276 -7.52 5.73 -17.54
N GLN A 277 -7.07 6.81 -18.16
CA GLN A 277 -7.28 7.06 -19.58
C GLN A 277 -6.01 6.68 -20.34
N PHE A 278 -5.89 5.40 -20.68
CA PHE A 278 -4.77 4.91 -21.46
C PHE A 278 -5.01 5.08 -22.95
N THR A 279 -3.98 5.55 -23.68
CA THR A 279 -3.99 5.49 -25.16
C THR A 279 -3.98 4.03 -25.63
N ARG A 280 -4.23 3.79 -26.92
CA ARG A 280 -4.20 2.42 -27.46
C ARG A 280 -2.80 1.82 -27.32
N GLU A 281 -1.78 2.63 -27.58
CA GLU A 281 -0.37 2.27 -27.48
C GLU A 281 0.00 1.94 -26.02
N GLU A 282 -0.48 2.73 -25.06
CA GLU A 282 -0.27 2.47 -23.63
C GLU A 282 -0.98 1.18 -23.17
N LYS A 283 -2.18 0.91 -23.66
CA LYS A 283 -2.89 -0.36 -23.37
C LYS A 283 -2.12 -1.55 -23.89
N PHE A 284 -1.59 -1.48 -25.11
CA PHE A 284 -0.74 -2.54 -25.65
C PHE A 284 0.56 -2.68 -24.86
N ALA A 285 1.23 -1.58 -24.52
CA ALA A 285 2.43 -1.61 -23.69
C ALA A 285 2.16 -2.25 -22.32
N LEU A 286 1.04 -1.91 -21.68
CA LEU A 286 0.61 -2.52 -20.41
C LEU A 286 0.29 -3.99 -20.55
N LEU A 287 -0.38 -4.40 -21.63
CA LEU A 287 -0.68 -5.79 -21.91
C LEU A 287 0.62 -6.59 -22.11
N TYR A 288 1.54 -6.09 -22.94
CA TYR A 288 2.83 -6.75 -23.17
C TYR A 288 3.68 -6.81 -21.91
N ALA A 289 3.73 -5.72 -21.13
CA ALA A 289 4.41 -5.73 -19.84
C ALA A 289 3.79 -6.75 -18.89
N GLY A 290 2.45 -6.80 -18.81
CA GLY A 290 1.73 -7.78 -17.99
C GLY A 290 2.00 -9.23 -18.42
N ILE A 291 1.96 -9.51 -19.72
CA ILE A 291 2.30 -10.84 -20.27
C ILE A 291 3.76 -11.17 -20.00
N PHE A 292 4.68 -10.25 -20.24
CA PHE A 292 6.11 -10.45 -20.02
C PHE A 292 6.41 -10.75 -18.54
N VAL A 293 5.86 -9.96 -17.63
CA VAL A 293 6.02 -10.20 -16.18
C VAL A 293 5.37 -11.53 -15.80
N GLY A 294 4.17 -11.84 -16.30
CA GLY A 294 3.51 -13.12 -16.05
C GLY A 294 4.35 -14.32 -16.52
N LEU A 295 4.88 -14.28 -17.75
CA LEU A 295 5.76 -15.30 -18.29
C LEU A 295 7.07 -15.40 -17.50
N LEU A 296 7.66 -14.28 -17.11
CA LEU A 296 8.87 -14.24 -16.29
C LEU A 296 8.61 -14.84 -14.91
N THR A 297 7.47 -14.54 -14.28
CA THR A 297 7.06 -15.13 -13.01
C THR A 297 6.87 -16.65 -13.14
N ILE A 298 6.18 -17.12 -14.19
CA ILE A 298 5.98 -18.56 -14.46
C ILE A 298 7.32 -19.25 -14.73
N GLY A 299 8.16 -18.66 -15.59
CA GLY A 299 9.46 -19.19 -15.96
C GLY A 299 10.42 -19.26 -14.76
N LEU A 300 10.47 -18.22 -13.94
CA LEU A 300 11.22 -18.23 -12.68
C LEU A 300 10.65 -19.29 -11.73
N TYR A 301 9.33 -19.41 -11.58
CA TYR A 301 8.73 -20.43 -10.72
C TYR A 301 9.13 -21.85 -11.15
N PHE A 302 8.97 -22.20 -12.41
CA PHE A 302 9.35 -23.53 -12.92
C PHE A 302 10.87 -23.75 -12.93
N GLY A 303 11.64 -22.72 -13.28
CA GLY A 303 13.10 -22.76 -13.21
C GLY A 303 13.59 -23.01 -11.78
N PHE A 304 13.11 -22.25 -10.81
CA PHE A 304 13.46 -22.43 -9.40
C PHE A 304 13.00 -23.77 -8.83
N THR A 305 11.76 -24.20 -9.10
CA THR A 305 11.28 -25.50 -8.62
C THR A 305 12.06 -26.66 -9.23
N SER A 306 12.54 -26.54 -10.47
CA SER A 306 13.41 -27.55 -11.09
C SER A 306 14.83 -27.61 -10.48
N MET A 307 15.30 -26.52 -9.87
CA MET A 307 16.61 -26.42 -9.21
C MET A 307 16.60 -26.86 -7.74
N LEU A 308 15.43 -26.96 -7.11
CA LEU A 308 15.34 -27.44 -5.73
C LEU A 308 15.60 -28.96 -5.71
N PRO A 309 16.48 -29.46 -4.81
CA PRO A 309 16.70 -30.88 -4.65
C PRO A 309 15.36 -31.54 -4.31
N LYS A 310 15.01 -32.60 -5.05
CA LYS A 310 13.83 -33.40 -4.74
C LYS A 310 13.93 -33.84 -3.28
N GLN A 311 12.97 -33.42 -2.46
CA GLN A 311 12.89 -33.90 -1.08
C GLN A 311 12.72 -35.43 -1.13
N PRO A 312 13.56 -36.19 -0.40
CA PRO A 312 13.49 -37.65 -0.37
C PRO A 312 12.19 -38.16 0.26
#